data_AF-A0A182M8U3-F1
#
_entry.id   AF-A0A182M8U3-F1
#
_cell.length_a   1.000
_cell.length_b   1.000
_cell.length_c   1.000
_cell.angle_alpha   90.00
_cell.angle_beta   90.00
_cell.angle_gamma   90.00
#
_symmetry.space_group_name_H-M   'P 1'
#
loop_
_entity.id
_entity.type
_entity.pdbx_description
1 polymer ?
#
loop_
_entity_poly.entity_id
_entity_poly.type
_entity_poly.pdbx_seq_one_letter_code
_entity_poly.pdbx_strand_id
1 'polypeptide(L)'
;MVHKGYAIAIEQILSLCCQQGEEWGLQSRTCSSYNESLELVPAGLHGLCLSTIEICCSKQHKIYQCTAGHIAARQGRSCFPKGDQSGSEFYTDCCEACKIGLVVGSSANKCSVEPFAFGSPWDEIYDDCCNEIKKKAGEDSQGWCEQFPTSCSQVCENVGEGSYVCKCHPGFELMDDHKTCAPISDEDNEAVESKG
;
A
#
# COMPACT_ATOMS: atom_id res chain seq x y z
N MET A 1 42.65 40.33 4.82
CA MET A 1 41.31 39.88 5.25
C MET A 1 41.22 38.40 4.92
N VAL A 2 41.18 37.53 5.92
CA VAL A 2 41.15 36.07 5.73
C VAL A 2 39.68 35.67 5.61
N HIS A 3 39.24 35.27 4.42
CA HIS A 3 37.99 34.52 4.29
C HIS A 3 38.21 33.17 4.96
N LYS A 4 37.56 32.94 6.10
CA LYS A 4 37.34 31.59 6.63
C LYS A 4 36.45 30.88 5.61
N GLY A 5 37.08 30.26 4.62
CA GLY A 5 36.41 29.40 3.65
C GLY A 5 35.89 28.18 4.37
N TYR A 6 34.58 28.09 4.53
CA TYR A 6 33.94 26.84 4.89
C TYR A 6 34.09 25.92 3.68
N ALA A 7 34.99 24.95 3.74
CA ALA A 7 35.09 23.95 2.68
C ALA A 7 33.77 23.17 2.67
N ILE A 8 33.06 23.17 1.53
CA ILE A 8 31.86 22.36 1.36
C ILE A 8 32.30 20.89 1.40
N ALA A 9 31.66 20.08 2.24
CA ALA A 9 32.00 18.67 2.35
C ALA A 9 31.59 17.92 1.08
N ILE A 10 32.37 16.91 0.68
CA ILE A 10 32.07 16.08 -0.50
C ILE A 10 30.66 15.47 -0.42
N GLU A 11 30.24 15.03 0.76
CA GLU A 11 28.90 14.47 0.99
C GLU A 11 27.76 15.46 0.67
N GLN A 12 27.96 16.74 0.98
CA GLN A 12 26.97 17.78 0.67
C GLN A 12 26.86 18.02 -0.84
N ILE A 13 27.99 17.96 -1.55
CA ILE A 13 28.01 18.06 -3.02
C ILE A 13 27.32 16.84 -3.63
N LEU A 14 27.63 15.63 -3.14
CA LEU A 14 26.95 14.41 -3.61
C LEU A 14 25.44 14.50 -3.38
N SER A 15 25.00 14.94 -2.21
CA SER A 15 23.58 15.11 -1.89
C SER A 15 22.90 16.13 -2.82
N LEU A 16 23.49 17.32 -2.97
CA LEU A 16 22.99 18.37 -3.86
C LEU A 16 22.87 17.90 -5.31
N CYS A 17 23.94 17.31 -5.84
CA CYS A 17 24.00 16.83 -7.21
C CYS A 17 23.06 15.63 -7.43
N CYS A 18 22.89 14.76 -6.43
CA CYS A 18 21.93 13.67 -6.51
C CYS A 18 20.50 14.19 -6.59
N GLN A 19 20.12 15.13 -5.72
CA GLN A 19 18.80 15.77 -5.77
C GLN A 19 18.53 16.39 -7.14
N GLN A 20 19.49 17.13 -7.67
CA GLN A 20 19.38 17.75 -8.98
C GLN A 20 19.21 16.71 -10.12
N GLY A 21 19.87 15.56 -10.00
CA GLY A 21 19.68 14.43 -10.89
C GLY A 21 18.29 13.80 -10.77
N GLU A 22 17.76 13.64 -9.57
CA GLU A 22 16.40 13.13 -9.34
C GLU A 22 15.36 14.07 -9.97
N GLU A 23 15.47 15.39 -9.75
CA GLU A 23 14.59 16.38 -10.38
C GLU A 23 14.69 16.35 -11.92
N TRP A 24 15.89 16.23 -12.47
CA TRP A 24 16.10 16.08 -13.91
C TRP A 24 15.45 14.81 -14.46
N GLY A 25 15.56 13.69 -13.73
CA GLY A 25 14.97 12.42 -14.11
C GLY A 25 13.44 12.45 -14.18
N LEU A 26 12.77 13.34 -13.43
CA LEU A 26 11.33 13.54 -13.54
C LEU A 26 10.91 14.25 -14.84
N GLN A 27 11.78 15.10 -15.40
CA GLN A 27 11.46 15.99 -16.51
C GLN A 27 12.01 15.51 -17.85
N SER A 28 13.23 14.96 -17.85
CA SER A 28 13.95 14.51 -19.04
C SER A 28 13.85 13.00 -19.21
N ARG A 29 13.85 12.55 -20.46
CA ARG A 29 13.96 11.12 -20.81
C ARG A 29 15.40 10.61 -20.85
N THR A 30 16.39 11.50 -20.87
CA THR A 30 17.80 11.13 -21.01
C THR A 30 18.65 11.79 -19.92
N CYS A 31 19.32 10.98 -19.10
CA CYS A 31 20.13 11.48 -18.00
C CYS A 31 21.46 12.09 -18.46
N SER A 32 22.05 11.55 -19.53
CA SER A 32 23.31 12.04 -20.09
C SER A 32 23.21 13.43 -20.75
N SER A 33 21.99 13.95 -20.94
CA SER A 33 21.76 15.27 -21.56
C SER A 33 21.61 16.40 -20.54
N TYR A 34 21.99 16.18 -19.28
CA TYR A 34 21.94 17.22 -18.26
C TYR A 34 22.81 18.42 -18.66
N ASN A 35 22.22 19.62 -18.61
CA ASN A 35 22.85 20.84 -19.12
C ASN A 35 22.65 22.05 -18.21
N GLU A 36 22.16 21.85 -16.99
CA GLU A 36 21.93 22.94 -16.03
C GLU A 36 23.23 23.38 -15.34
N SER A 37 23.21 24.61 -14.80
CA SER A 37 24.41 25.26 -14.23
C SER A 37 24.82 24.69 -12.86
N LEU A 38 26.13 24.59 -12.61
CA LEU A 38 26.74 24.08 -11.38
C LEU A 38 27.41 25.17 -10.52
N GLU A 39 26.76 26.33 -10.37
CA GLU A 39 27.35 27.51 -9.70
C GLU A 39 27.73 27.25 -8.24
N LEU A 40 26.96 26.42 -7.55
CA LEU A 40 27.19 26.08 -6.13
C LEU A 40 28.30 25.03 -5.93
N VAL A 41 28.78 24.42 -7.01
CA VAL A 41 29.78 23.35 -6.96
C VAL A 41 31.15 23.91 -7.36
N PRO A 42 32.21 23.70 -6.55
CA PRO A 42 33.56 24.08 -6.94
C PRO A 42 33.97 23.43 -8.27
N ALA A 43 34.62 24.18 -9.17
CA ALA A 43 34.97 23.73 -10.52
C ALA A 43 35.75 22.39 -10.55
N GLY A 44 36.64 22.16 -9.57
CA GLY A 44 37.39 20.91 -9.45
C GLY A 44 36.54 19.67 -9.14
N LEU A 45 35.27 19.85 -8.76
CA LEU A 45 34.34 18.77 -8.40
C LEU A 45 33.16 18.65 -9.38
N HIS A 46 33.15 19.41 -10.47
CA HIS A 46 32.09 19.34 -11.48
C HIS A 46 31.93 17.93 -12.06
N GLY A 47 33.03 17.22 -12.33
CA GLY A 47 32.96 15.83 -12.82
C GLY A 47 32.27 14.88 -11.83
N LEU A 48 32.59 14.98 -10.54
CA LEU A 48 31.93 14.20 -9.49
C LEU A 48 30.43 14.50 -9.43
N CYS A 49 30.07 15.78 -9.51
CA CYS A 49 28.68 16.22 -9.51
C CYS A 49 27.91 15.67 -10.71
N LEU A 50 28.46 15.79 -11.93
CA LEU A 50 27.82 15.30 -13.15
C LEU A 50 27.60 13.79 -13.13
N SER A 51 28.58 13.00 -12.68
CA SER A 51 28.39 11.56 -12.50
C SER A 51 27.32 11.24 -11.46
N THR A 52 27.25 12.02 -10.38
CA THR A 52 26.22 11.84 -9.34
C THR A 52 24.83 12.17 -9.88
N ILE A 53 24.69 13.24 -10.65
CA ILE A 53 23.45 13.63 -11.34
C ILE A 53 22.98 12.51 -12.26
N GLU A 54 23.88 11.94 -13.08
CA GLU A 54 23.54 10.89 -14.04
C GLU A 54 23.03 9.61 -13.33
N ILE A 55 23.71 9.20 -12.26
CA ILE A 55 23.32 8.04 -11.45
C ILE A 55 21.96 8.26 -10.80
N CYS A 56 21.75 9.41 -10.15
CA CYS A 56 20.50 9.69 -9.44
C CYS A 56 19.33 9.95 -10.39
N CYS A 57 19.56 10.54 -11.56
CA CYS A 57 18.57 10.61 -12.63
C CYS A 57 18.14 9.21 -13.09
N SER A 58 19.10 8.32 -13.33
CA SER A 58 18.81 6.96 -13.79
C SER A 58 18.04 6.17 -12.72
N LYS A 59 18.40 6.33 -11.45
CA LYS A 59 17.65 5.81 -10.31
C LYS A 59 16.21 6.33 -10.31
N GLN A 60 15.99 7.62 -10.54
CA GLN A 60 14.65 8.21 -10.57
C GLN A 60 13.77 7.64 -11.69
N HIS A 61 14.32 7.43 -12.89
CA HIS A 61 13.60 6.75 -13.99
C HIS A 61 13.12 5.37 -13.57
N LYS A 62 13.99 4.58 -12.93
CA LYS A 62 13.64 3.25 -12.44
C LYS A 62 12.52 3.29 -11.41
N ILE A 63 12.59 4.22 -10.44
CA ILE A 63 11.55 4.42 -9.43
C ILE A 63 10.21 4.79 -10.10
N TYR A 64 10.23 5.72 -11.05
CA TYR A 64 9.02 6.13 -11.76
C TYR A 64 8.39 4.98 -12.54
N GLN A 65 9.19 4.22 -13.30
CA GLN A 65 8.72 3.06 -14.04
C GLN A 65 8.14 1.98 -13.12
N CYS A 66 8.85 1.66 -12.04
CA CYS A 66 8.41 0.68 -11.05
C CYS A 66 7.08 1.08 -10.39
N THR A 67 6.95 2.36 -10.00
CA THR A 67 5.72 2.92 -9.43
C THR A 67 4.55 2.82 -10.42
N ALA A 68 4.79 3.16 -11.69
CA ALA A 68 3.77 3.02 -12.73
C ALA A 68 3.33 1.56 -12.93
N GLY A 69 4.27 0.60 -12.85
CA GLY A 69 4.00 -0.84 -12.91
C GLY A 69 3.17 -1.32 -11.73
N HIS A 70 3.57 -0.93 -10.51
CA HIS A 70 2.84 -1.19 -9.27
C HIS A 70 1.38 -0.70 -9.36
N ILE A 71 1.17 0.55 -9.77
CA ILE A 71 -0.18 1.11 -9.94
C ILE A 71 -0.97 0.33 -11.01
N ALA A 72 -0.35 -0.05 -12.12
CA ALA A 72 -1.01 -0.80 -13.18
C ALA A 72 -1.52 -2.16 -12.68
N ALA A 73 -0.71 -2.90 -11.92
CA ALA A 73 -1.11 -4.18 -11.33
C ALA A 73 -2.32 -4.04 -10.40
N ARG A 74 -2.32 -3.04 -9.51
CA ARG A 74 -3.44 -2.76 -8.59
C ARG A 74 -4.74 -2.39 -9.30
N GLN A 75 -4.62 -1.76 -10.47
CA GLN A 75 -5.76 -1.41 -11.32
C GLN A 75 -6.22 -2.59 -12.20
N GLY A 76 -5.64 -3.79 -12.06
CA GLY A 76 -5.96 -4.96 -12.87
C GLY A 76 -5.52 -4.81 -14.34
N ARG A 77 -4.56 -3.92 -14.63
CA ARG A 77 -4.06 -3.68 -15.98
C ARG A 77 -2.96 -4.68 -16.36
N SER A 78 -2.65 -4.72 -17.66
CA SER A 78 -1.55 -5.53 -18.20
C SER A 78 -0.19 -4.99 -17.76
N CYS A 79 0.77 -5.88 -17.48
CA CYS A 79 2.16 -5.52 -17.19
C CYS A 79 3.02 -5.38 -18.46
N PHE A 80 2.37 -5.44 -19.63
CA PHE A 80 2.99 -5.18 -20.91
C PHE A 80 2.66 -3.73 -21.33
N PRO A 81 3.63 -2.81 -21.26
CA PRO A 81 3.41 -1.44 -21.72
C PRO A 81 3.12 -1.43 -23.23
N LYS A 82 2.23 -0.54 -23.67
CA LYS A 82 1.92 -0.39 -25.10
C LYS A 82 3.03 0.40 -25.80
N GLY A 83 3.72 -0.24 -26.76
CA GLY A 83 4.77 0.37 -27.59
C GLY A 83 6.13 -0.34 -27.48
N ASP A 84 7.02 -0.08 -28.43
CA ASP A 84 8.40 -0.61 -28.43
C ASP A 84 9.27 0.21 -27.47
N GLN A 85 9.13 -0.06 -26.18
CA GLN A 85 9.89 0.61 -25.11
C GLN A 85 10.95 -0.33 -24.55
N SER A 86 12.05 -0.44 -25.29
CA SER A 86 13.32 -0.94 -24.77
C SER A 86 13.68 -0.16 -23.49
N GLY A 87 13.89 -0.85 -22.37
CA GLY A 87 14.15 -0.24 -21.07
C GLY A 87 12.94 -0.05 -20.15
N SER A 88 11.85 -0.79 -20.37
CA SER A 88 10.68 -0.85 -19.49
C SER A 88 10.68 -2.04 -18.51
N GLU A 89 11.82 -2.71 -18.33
CA GLU A 89 11.98 -3.86 -17.44
C GLU A 89 11.48 -3.57 -16.01
N PHE A 90 11.83 -2.41 -15.45
CA PHE A 90 11.40 -2.01 -14.09
C PHE A 90 9.87 -1.84 -13.98
N TYR A 91 9.21 -1.37 -15.04
CA TYR A 91 7.75 -1.31 -15.07
C TYR A 91 7.16 -2.72 -15.02
N THR A 92 7.63 -3.60 -15.91
CA THR A 92 7.10 -4.96 -16.03
C THR A 92 7.37 -5.75 -14.76
N ASP A 93 8.60 -5.73 -14.24
CA ASP A 93 8.99 -6.53 -13.10
C ASP A 93 8.25 -6.09 -11.81
N CYS A 94 8.13 -4.78 -11.55
CA CYS A 94 7.35 -4.30 -10.40
C CYS A 94 5.84 -4.57 -10.56
N CYS A 95 5.33 -4.50 -11.78
CA CYS A 95 3.94 -4.86 -12.05
C CYS A 95 3.70 -6.36 -11.76
N GLU A 96 4.58 -7.24 -12.23
CA GLU A 96 4.45 -8.69 -12.00
C GLU A 96 4.67 -9.05 -10.52
N ALA A 97 5.65 -8.44 -9.85
CA ALA A 97 5.85 -8.61 -8.41
C ALA A 97 4.59 -8.25 -7.60
N CYS A 98 3.97 -7.10 -7.91
CA CYS A 98 2.70 -6.72 -7.28
C CYS A 98 1.58 -7.71 -7.60
N LYS A 99 1.43 -8.16 -8.85
CA LYS A 99 0.40 -9.15 -9.21
C LYS A 99 0.56 -10.45 -8.43
N ILE A 100 1.80 -10.94 -8.28
CA ILE A 100 2.09 -12.11 -7.45
C ILE A 100 1.68 -11.82 -6.00
N GLY A 101 2.03 -10.64 -5.47
CA GLY A 101 1.61 -10.19 -4.13
C GLY A 101 0.10 -10.19 -3.94
N LEU A 102 -0.68 -9.67 -4.90
CA LEU A 102 -2.15 -9.68 -4.87
C LEU A 102 -2.72 -11.12 -4.84
N VAL A 103 -2.14 -12.03 -5.63
CA VAL A 103 -2.54 -13.45 -5.64
C VAL A 103 -2.22 -14.12 -4.31
N VAL A 104 -1.04 -13.90 -3.75
CA VAL A 104 -0.67 -14.45 -2.44
C VAL A 104 -1.55 -13.86 -1.34
N GLY A 105 -1.79 -12.56 -1.35
CA GLY A 105 -2.61 -11.86 -0.36
C GLY A 105 -4.06 -12.34 -0.31
N SER A 106 -4.63 -12.69 -1.48
CA SER A 106 -6.00 -13.26 -1.58
C SER A 106 -6.08 -14.74 -1.19
N SER A 107 -4.94 -15.41 -0.97
CA SER A 107 -4.88 -16.79 -0.51
C SER A 107 -4.80 -16.89 1.02
N ALA A 108 -4.88 -18.11 1.58
CA ALA A 108 -4.65 -18.34 3.01
C ALA A 108 -3.18 -18.18 3.45
N ASN A 109 -2.24 -17.98 2.51
CA ASN A 109 -0.81 -17.90 2.80
C ASN A 109 -0.42 -16.60 3.50
N LYS A 110 0.76 -16.58 4.14
CA LYS A 110 1.35 -15.34 4.68
C LYS A 110 2.08 -14.59 3.57
N CYS A 111 2.19 -13.27 3.70
CA CYS A 111 2.94 -12.46 2.75
C CYS A 111 4.45 -12.73 2.82
N SER A 112 5.00 -12.94 4.02
CA SER A 112 6.41 -13.28 4.19
C SER A 112 6.72 -14.70 3.68
N VAL A 113 7.44 -14.81 2.57
CA VAL A 113 7.78 -16.07 1.88
C VAL A 113 9.23 -16.50 2.09
N GLU A 114 9.67 -16.61 3.33
CA GLU A 114 11.04 -17.06 3.61
C GLU A 114 11.25 -18.57 3.29
N PRO A 115 12.42 -18.96 2.76
CA PRO A 115 13.65 -18.17 2.57
C PRO A 115 13.80 -17.50 1.20
N PHE A 116 12.71 -17.38 0.42
CA PHE A 116 12.73 -16.79 -0.92
C PHE A 116 12.60 -15.26 -0.86
N ALA A 117 13.33 -14.57 -1.74
CA ALA A 117 13.20 -13.13 -1.96
C ALA A 117 13.47 -12.82 -3.44
N PHE A 118 12.73 -11.86 -3.99
CA PHE A 118 12.99 -11.30 -5.31
C PHE A 118 14.18 -10.32 -5.27
N GLY A 119 14.40 -9.66 -4.13
CA GLY A 119 15.37 -8.59 -3.95
C GLY A 119 14.72 -7.20 -4.05
N SER A 120 15.40 -6.17 -3.55
CA SER A 120 14.95 -4.77 -3.67
C SER A 120 15.06 -4.29 -5.14
N PRO A 121 14.05 -3.57 -5.67
CA PRO A 121 12.86 -3.04 -4.99
C PRO A 121 11.62 -3.96 -5.03
N TRP A 122 11.70 -5.13 -5.65
CA TRP A 122 10.54 -6.00 -5.88
C TRP A 122 9.92 -6.57 -4.61
N ASP A 123 10.75 -6.88 -3.61
CA ASP A 123 10.27 -7.35 -2.31
C ASP A 123 9.29 -6.36 -1.67
N GLU A 124 9.63 -5.06 -1.69
CA GLU A 124 8.78 -3.98 -1.14
C GLU A 124 7.44 -3.92 -1.88
N ILE A 125 7.45 -3.99 -3.21
CA ILE A 125 6.23 -3.95 -4.04
C ILE A 125 5.35 -5.18 -3.83
N TYR A 126 5.95 -6.36 -3.73
CA TYR A 126 5.26 -7.60 -3.44
C TYR A 126 4.59 -7.55 -2.06
N ASP A 127 5.34 -7.12 -1.03
CA ASP A 127 4.84 -7.02 0.33
C ASP A 127 3.71 -5.99 0.45
N ASP A 128 3.85 -4.83 -0.17
CA ASP A 128 2.81 -3.80 -0.19
C ASP A 128 1.50 -4.33 -0.79
N CYS A 129 1.57 -4.96 -1.97
CA CYS A 129 0.39 -5.51 -2.64
C CYS A 129 -0.23 -6.69 -1.87
N CYS A 130 0.59 -7.58 -1.30
CA CYS A 130 0.10 -8.71 -0.53
C CYS A 130 -0.57 -8.26 0.78
N ASN A 131 0.09 -7.39 1.54
CA ASN A 131 -0.41 -6.95 2.84
C ASN A 131 -1.67 -6.09 2.71
N GLU A 132 -1.82 -5.32 1.63
CA GLU A 132 -3.07 -4.60 1.40
C GLU A 132 -4.26 -5.53 1.22
N ILE A 133 -4.15 -6.58 0.40
CA ILE A 133 -5.24 -7.53 0.23
C ILE A 133 -5.51 -8.28 1.52
N LYS A 134 -4.47 -8.67 2.27
CA LYS A 134 -4.62 -9.29 3.58
C LYS A 134 -5.33 -8.39 4.59
N LYS A 135 -5.05 -7.10 4.60
CA LYS A 135 -5.74 -6.12 5.45
C LYS A 135 -7.21 -6.00 5.07
N LYS A 136 -7.53 -5.84 3.78
CA LYS A 136 -8.92 -5.79 3.31
C LYS A 136 -9.69 -7.06 3.66
N ALA A 137 -9.10 -8.24 3.41
CA ALA A 137 -9.69 -9.50 3.80
C ALA A 137 -9.86 -9.64 5.33
N GLY A 138 -8.93 -9.08 6.11
CA GLY A 138 -9.04 -9.01 7.57
C GLY A 138 -10.12 -8.05 8.07
N GLU A 139 -10.34 -6.93 7.38
CA GLU A 139 -11.44 -5.98 7.64
C GLU A 139 -12.79 -6.59 7.29
N ASP A 140 -12.90 -7.30 6.16
CA ASP A 140 -14.11 -8.03 5.76
C ASP A 140 -14.42 -9.22 6.69
N SER A 141 -13.39 -9.73 7.39
CA SER A 141 -13.51 -10.80 8.39
C SER A 141 -13.72 -10.30 9.82
N GLN A 142 -13.66 -8.99 10.07
CA GLN A 142 -13.85 -8.45 11.41
C GLN A 142 -15.34 -8.32 11.71
N GLY A 143 -15.84 -9.20 12.57
CA GLY A 143 -17.22 -9.18 13.00
C GLY A 143 -17.57 -7.88 13.73
N TRP A 144 -18.76 -7.36 13.44
CA TRP A 144 -19.27 -6.14 14.06
C TRP A 144 -19.50 -6.31 15.56
N CYS A 145 -19.74 -7.54 16.03
CA CYS A 145 -19.89 -7.82 17.46
C CYS A 145 -18.60 -7.62 18.25
N GLU A 146 -17.45 -7.95 17.66
CA GLU A 146 -16.13 -7.75 18.25
C GLU A 146 -15.73 -6.26 18.23
N GLN A 147 -16.12 -5.54 17.18
CA GLN A 147 -15.80 -4.12 17.03
C GLN A 147 -16.72 -3.21 17.86
N PHE A 148 -17.99 -3.58 17.99
CA PHE A 148 -19.01 -2.82 18.71
C PHE A 148 -19.76 -3.71 19.71
N PRO A 149 -19.11 -4.11 20.82
CA PRO A 149 -19.68 -5.04 21.79
C PRO A 149 -20.94 -4.52 22.50
N THR A 150 -21.21 -3.21 22.43
CA THR A 150 -22.39 -2.56 23.02
C THR A 150 -23.51 -2.29 22.02
N SER A 151 -23.40 -2.80 20.78
CA SER A 151 -24.41 -2.61 19.74
C SER A 151 -25.72 -3.35 19.99
N CYS A 152 -25.70 -4.40 20.83
CA CYS A 152 -26.87 -5.17 21.25
C CYS A 152 -27.00 -5.12 22.78
N SER A 153 -28.24 -5.13 23.26
CA SER A 153 -28.52 -5.16 24.72
C SER A 153 -28.18 -6.49 25.39
N GLN A 154 -28.24 -7.60 24.65
CA GLN A 154 -27.97 -8.96 25.16
C GLN A 154 -27.00 -9.72 24.25
N VAL A 155 -27.49 -10.41 23.21
CA VAL A 155 -26.64 -11.25 22.35
C VAL A 155 -26.41 -10.55 21.02
N CYS A 156 -25.15 -10.51 20.58
CA CYS A 156 -24.75 -10.07 19.25
C CYS A 156 -24.23 -11.27 18.45
N GLU A 157 -24.71 -11.45 17.23
CA GLU A 157 -24.26 -12.49 16.32
C GLU A 157 -23.87 -11.90 14.96
N ASN A 158 -22.66 -12.19 14.50
CA ASN A 158 -22.19 -11.75 13.18
C ASN A 158 -22.91 -12.51 12.07
N VAL A 159 -23.40 -11.81 11.04
CA VAL A 159 -24.15 -12.38 9.92
C VAL A 159 -23.54 -11.93 8.59
N GLY A 160 -22.62 -12.72 8.04
CA GLY A 160 -21.94 -12.41 6.78
C GLY A 160 -20.83 -11.34 6.92
N GLU A 161 -20.21 -10.98 5.78
CA GLU A 161 -19.13 -9.97 5.72
C GLU A 161 -19.67 -8.61 6.18
N GLY A 162 -19.18 -8.13 7.34
CA GLY A 162 -19.48 -6.80 7.84
C GLY A 162 -20.95 -6.56 8.24
N SER A 163 -21.66 -7.56 8.78
CA SER A 163 -23.01 -7.35 9.33
C SER A 163 -23.25 -8.19 10.60
N TYR A 164 -24.26 -7.80 11.38
CA TYR A 164 -24.64 -8.47 12.63
C TYR A 164 -26.16 -8.40 12.85
N VAL A 165 -26.64 -9.28 13.71
CA VAL A 165 -28.01 -9.25 14.24
C VAL A 165 -27.98 -9.38 15.75
N CYS A 166 -28.91 -8.72 16.41
CA CYS A 166 -29.12 -8.89 17.85
C CYS A 166 -30.12 -10.01 18.12
N LYS A 167 -29.87 -10.77 19.19
CA LYS A 167 -30.77 -11.80 19.71
C LYS A 167 -30.99 -11.58 21.21
N CYS A 168 -32.11 -12.09 21.71
CA CYS A 168 -32.47 -12.00 23.11
C CYS A 168 -32.39 -13.38 23.77
N HIS A 169 -32.09 -13.38 25.07
CA HIS A 169 -32.17 -14.57 25.91
C HIS A 169 -33.62 -15.03 26.08
N PRO A 170 -33.87 -16.31 26.43
CA PRO A 170 -35.21 -16.80 26.72
C PRO A 170 -35.94 -15.92 27.75
N GLY A 171 -37.21 -15.61 27.48
CA GLY A 171 -38.02 -14.70 28.31
C GLY A 171 -37.94 -13.22 27.90
N PHE A 172 -37.20 -12.90 26.82
CA PHE A 172 -37.10 -11.56 26.27
C PHE A 172 -37.41 -11.55 24.76
N GLU A 173 -37.98 -10.46 24.28
CA GLU A 173 -38.23 -10.19 22.86
C GLU A 173 -37.40 -9.01 22.34
N LEU A 174 -37.05 -9.06 21.05
CA LEU A 174 -36.28 -8.02 20.39
C LEU A 174 -37.21 -6.89 19.94
N MET A 175 -36.92 -5.67 20.39
CA MET A 175 -37.71 -4.48 20.06
C MET A 175 -37.49 -4.01 18.62
N ASP A 176 -38.35 -3.10 18.15
CA ASP A 176 -38.30 -2.52 16.79
C ASP A 176 -37.00 -1.76 16.46
N ASP A 177 -36.22 -1.38 17.47
CA ASP A 177 -34.89 -0.79 17.27
C ASP A 177 -33.83 -1.84 16.85
N HIS A 178 -34.22 -3.11 16.82
CA HIS A 178 -33.41 -4.29 16.50
C HIS A 178 -32.16 -4.45 17.38
N LYS A 179 -32.14 -3.84 18.57
CA LYS A 179 -30.99 -3.83 19.49
C LYS A 179 -31.38 -4.11 20.93
N THR A 180 -32.54 -3.64 21.36
CA THR A 180 -33.01 -3.71 22.74
C THR A 180 -33.84 -4.98 22.96
N CYS A 181 -33.62 -5.65 24.09
CA CYS A 181 -34.38 -6.82 24.52
C CYS A 181 -35.24 -6.43 25.73
N ALA A 182 -36.56 -6.59 25.63
CA ALA A 182 -37.49 -6.35 26.72
C ALA A 182 -38.08 -7.67 27.24
N PRO A 183 -38.45 -7.79 28.53
CA PRO A 183 -39.13 -8.96 29.05
C PRO A 183 -40.44 -9.18 28.29
N ILE A 184 -40.72 -10.42 27.91
CA ILE A 184 -42.01 -10.79 27.32
C ILE A 184 -43.08 -10.56 28.39
N SER A 185 -44.06 -9.72 28.09
CA SER A 185 -45.18 -9.46 29.00
C SER A 185 -46.21 -10.59 28.90
N ASP A 186 -46.94 -10.87 29.99
CA ASP A 186 -47.98 -11.90 30.01
C ASP A 186 -49.18 -11.58 29.09
N GLU A 187 -49.18 -10.44 28.39
CA GLU A 187 -50.27 -10.00 27.51
C GLU A 187 -50.14 -10.52 26.05
N ASP A 188 -48.99 -11.10 25.67
CA ASP A 188 -48.74 -11.58 24.29
C ASP A 188 -48.77 -13.11 24.14
N ASN A 189 -49.13 -13.84 25.20
CA ASN A 189 -49.03 -15.30 25.27
C ASN A 189 -50.31 -16.05 24.85
N GLU A 190 -51.02 -15.56 23.83
CA GLU A 190 -52.17 -16.27 23.23
C GLU A 190 -51.83 -16.75 21.80
N ALA A 191 -50.71 -17.46 21.63
CA ALA A 191 -50.43 -18.18 20.39
C ALA A 191 -49.44 -19.35 20.52
N VAL A 192 -49.38 -20.07 21.65
CA VAL A 192 -48.77 -21.41 21.67
C VAL A 192 -49.57 -22.36 22.55
N GLU A 193 -50.73 -22.79 22.05
CA GLU A 193 -51.36 -24.04 22.47
C GLU A 193 -51.84 -24.82 21.24
N SER A 194 -51.59 -26.14 21.27
CA SER A 194 -52.10 -27.21 20.40
C SER A 194 -51.31 -27.63 19.16
N LYS A 195 -50.46 -28.64 19.36
CA LYS A 195 -50.48 -29.99 18.75
C LYS A 195 -49.37 -30.76 19.48
N GLY A 196 -49.61 -31.73 20.36
CA GLY A 196 -50.58 -32.83 20.36
C GLY A 196 -49.81 -34.04 20.91
#